data_AF-A0A1E3RYC0-F1
#
_entry.id   AF-A0A1E3RYC0-F1
#
_cell.length_a   1.000
_cell.length_b   1.000
_cell.length_c   1.000
_cell.angle_alpha   90.00
_cell.angle_beta   90.00
_cell.angle_gamma   90.00
#
_symmetry.space_group_name_H-M   'P 1'
#
loop_
_entity.id
_entity.type
_entity.pdbx_description
1 polymer ?
#
loop_
_entity_poly.entity_id
_entity_poly.type
_entity_poly.pdbx_seq_one_letter_code
_entity_poly.pdbx_strand_id
1 'polypeptide(L)'
;MAEPGSWTARLAELETYVERHELVESEPGQHCHYTHRKHIAGSTIEGSAVRALCGVYFVPCRDHTDMPVCPECQQHYNDLPR
;
A
#
# COMPACT_ATOMS: atom_id res chain seq x y z
N MET A 1 11.06 -1.45 2.38
CA MET A 1 10.85 -2.15 1.07
C MET A 1 10.84 -3.65 1.30
N ALA A 2 9.98 -4.41 0.60
CA ALA A 2 9.94 -5.87 0.75
C ALA A 2 11.25 -6.50 0.24
N GLU A 3 11.65 -7.61 0.85
CA GLU A 3 12.83 -8.37 0.44
C GLU A 3 12.74 -8.78 -1.04
N PRO A 4 13.86 -8.80 -1.78
CA PRO A 4 13.88 -9.34 -3.14
C PRO A 4 13.24 -10.73 -3.21
N GLY A 5 12.30 -10.92 -4.14
CA GLY A 5 11.55 -12.17 -4.29
C GLY A 5 10.23 -12.24 -3.51
N SER A 6 9.93 -11.26 -2.64
CA SER A 6 8.63 -11.17 -1.94
C SER A 6 7.42 -11.25 -2.89
N TRP A 7 7.50 -10.58 -4.04
CA TRP A 7 6.43 -10.62 -5.05
C TRP A 7 6.24 -12.00 -5.67
N THR A 8 7.33 -12.69 -6.00
CA THR A 8 7.29 -14.04 -6.56
C THR A 8 6.70 -15.03 -5.57
N ALA A 9 7.10 -14.94 -4.29
CA ALA A 9 6.54 -15.78 -3.24
C ALA A 9 5.03 -15.54 -3.06
N ARG A 10 4.60 -14.26 -3.04
CA ARG A 10 3.19 -13.92 -2.93
C ARG A 10 2.37 -14.38 -4.13
N LEU A 11 2.91 -14.28 -5.34
CA LEU A 11 2.24 -14.79 -6.55
C LEU A 11 2.02 -16.30 -6.49
N ALA A 12 3.06 -17.07 -6.14
CA ALA A 12 2.94 -18.53 -6.03
C ALA A 12 1.91 -18.96 -4.96
N GLU A 13 1.86 -18.23 -3.84
CA GLU A 13 0.87 -18.46 -2.80
C GLU A 13 -0.57 -18.18 -3.31
N LEU A 14 -0.76 -17.04 -3.98
CA LEU A 14 -2.06 -16.67 -4.56
C LEU A 14 -2.52 -17.65 -5.64
N GLU A 15 -1.60 -18.13 -6.50
CA GLU A 15 -1.88 -19.17 -7.50
C GLU A 15 -2.40 -20.45 -6.84
N THR A 16 -1.81 -20.86 -5.72
CA THR A 16 -2.25 -22.04 -4.97
C THR A 16 -3.69 -21.89 -4.45
N TYR A 17 -4.08 -20.72 -3.94
CA TYR A 17 -5.46 -20.47 -3.49
C TYR A 17 -6.45 -20.50 -4.66
N VAL A 18 -6.06 -19.95 -5.82
CA VAL A 18 -6.87 -19.98 -7.04
C VAL A 18 -7.11 -21.42 -7.51
N GLU A 19 -6.05 -22.25 -7.57
CA GLU A 19 -6.15 -23.67 -7.97
C GLU A 19 -7.08 -24.48 -7.05
N ARG A 20 -7.09 -24.14 -5.75
CA ARG A 20 -7.92 -24.82 -4.74
C ARG A 20 -9.33 -24.25 -4.63
N HIS A 21 -9.66 -23.19 -5.39
CA HIS A 21 -10.90 -22.43 -5.28
C HIS A 21 -11.20 -21.98 -3.84
N GLU A 22 -10.16 -21.55 -3.12
CA GLU A 22 -10.25 -21.13 -1.72
C GLU A 22 -10.34 -19.60 -1.62
N LEU A 23 -11.34 -19.11 -0.89
CA LEU A 23 -11.42 -17.70 -0.52
C LEU A 23 -10.52 -17.46 0.68
N VAL A 24 -9.61 -16.50 0.56
CA VAL A 24 -8.72 -16.07 1.64
C VAL A 24 -9.02 -14.64 2.05
N GLU A 25 -8.79 -14.34 3.32
CA GLU A 25 -8.91 -12.97 3.81
C GLU A 25 -7.77 -12.11 3.25
N SER A 26 -8.09 -10.87 2.88
CA SER A 26 -7.06 -9.92 2.49
C SER A 26 -6.36 -9.39 3.74
N GLU A 27 -5.04 -9.22 3.65
CA GLU A 27 -4.27 -8.57 4.69
C GLU A 27 -4.28 -7.06 4.45
N PRO A 28 -4.97 -6.27 5.29
CA PRO A 28 -4.99 -4.83 5.12
C PRO A 28 -3.66 -4.20 5.53
N GLY A 29 -3.30 -3.09 4.89
CA GLY A 29 -2.18 -2.27 5.31
C GLY A 29 -2.33 -1.81 6.77
N GLN A 30 -1.22 -1.80 7.51
CA GLN A 30 -1.17 -1.40 8.92
C GLN A 30 -0.73 0.05 9.14
N HIS A 31 -0.24 0.72 8.10
CA HIS A 31 0.30 2.08 8.18
C HIS A 31 -0.37 3.02 7.19
N CYS A 32 -0.44 4.30 7.56
CA CYS A 32 -0.78 5.38 6.64
C CYS A 32 0.44 5.81 5.84
N HIS A 33 0.24 5.98 4.54
CA HIS A 33 1.28 6.38 3.62
C HIS A 33 1.02 7.77 3.08
N TYR A 34 2.09 8.54 2.93
CA TYR A 34 2.04 9.84 2.26
C TYR A 34 2.19 9.67 0.77
N THR A 35 1.36 10.39 0.02
CA THR A 35 1.45 10.51 -1.44
C THR A 35 1.14 11.95 -1.85
N HIS A 36 1.36 12.26 -3.11
CA HIS A 36 1.11 13.59 -3.62
C HIS A 36 -0.40 13.87 -3.66
N ARG A 37 -0.82 15.02 -3.10
CA ARG A 37 -2.24 15.40 -2.93
C ARG A 37 -3.07 15.29 -4.22
N LYS A 38 -2.48 15.60 -5.39
CA LYS A 38 -3.18 15.52 -6.68
C LYS A 38 -3.67 14.10 -7.04
N HIS A 39 -3.07 13.06 -6.48
CA HIS A 39 -3.43 11.67 -6.80
C HIS A 39 -4.46 11.07 -5.84
N ILE A 40 -4.66 11.65 -4.65
CA ILE A 40 -5.49 11.02 -3.61
C ILE A 40 -6.97 11.00 -3.99
N ALA A 41 -7.55 12.18 -4.29
CA ALA A 41 -9.01 12.31 -4.42
C ALA A 41 -9.59 11.44 -5.54
N GLY A 42 -8.99 11.47 -6.74
CA GLY A 42 -9.43 10.66 -7.87
C GLY A 42 -9.29 9.17 -7.59
N SER A 43 -8.13 8.74 -7.08
CA SER A 43 -7.87 7.33 -6.80
C SER A 43 -8.72 6.75 -5.67
N THR A 44 -9.12 7.55 -4.69
CA THR A 44 -10.11 7.14 -3.67
C THR A 44 -11.47 6.83 -4.28
N ILE A 45 -11.89 7.58 -5.30
CA ILE A 45 -13.18 7.37 -5.96
C ILE A 45 -13.10 6.17 -6.93
N GLU A 46 -12.03 6.09 -7.70
CA GLU A 46 -11.83 5.06 -8.73
C GLU A 46 -11.41 3.71 -8.16
N GLY A 47 -10.92 3.67 -6.91
CA GLY A 47 -10.29 2.48 -6.34
C GLY A 47 -8.95 2.15 -6.99
N SER A 48 -8.28 3.13 -7.59
CA SER A 48 -6.97 2.95 -8.24
C SER A 48 -5.82 3.05 -7.23
N ALA A 49 -4.75 2.27 -7.47
CA ALA A 49 -3.57 2.30 -6.60
C ALA A 49 -2.73 3.57 -6.83
N VAL A 50 -2.22 4.16 -5.74
CA VAL A 50 -1.31 5.30 -5.75
C VAL A 50 0.04 4.91 -5.16
N ARG A 51 1.10 5.54 -5.67
CA ARG A 51 2.47 5.35 -5.15
C ARG A 51 2.70 6.23 -3.92
N ALA A 52 3.18 5.64 -2.83
CA ALA A 52 3.61 6.32 -1.62
C ALA A 52 5.02 6.91 -1.74
N LEU A 53 5.37 7.85 -0.86
CA LEU A 53 6.73 8.39 -0.72
C LEU A 53 7.76 7.31 -0.36
N CYS A 54 7.38 6.24 0.35
CA CYS A 54 8.25 5.10 0.65
C CYS A 54 8.33 4.09 -0.52
N GLY A 55 7.62 4.33 -1.63
CA GLY A 55 7.63 3.48 -2.82
C GLY A 55 6.57 2.37 -2.86
N VAL A 56 5.88 2.08 -1.75
CA VAL A 56 4.75 1.14 -1.71
C VAL A 56 3.59 1.68 -2.53
N TYR A 57 2.90 0.80 -3.26
CA TYR A 57 1.62 1.12 -3.89
C TYR A 57 0.47 0.69 -2.97
N PHE A 58 -0.50 1.58 -2.77
CA PHE A 58 -1.67 1.30 -1.94
C PHE A 58 -2.93 1.88 -2.55
N VAL A 59 -4.09 1.28 -2.25
CA VAL A 59 -5.38 1.83 -2.62
C VAL A 59 -5.95 2.59 -1.41
N PRO A 60 -6.30 3.88 -1.55
CA PRO A 60 -6.82 4.67 -0.45
C PRO A 60 -8.28 4.30 -0.16
N CYS A 61 -8.49 3.26 0.65
CA CYS A 61 -9.80 2.70 0.97
C CYS A 61 -10.25 2.85 2.44
N ARG A 62 -9.35 3.24 3.34
CA ARG A 62 -9.62 3.32 4.79
C ARG A 62 -9.37 4.73 5.32
N ASP A 63 -10.09 5.09 6.39
CA ASP A 63 -9.77 6.31 7.14
C ASP A 63 -8.40 6.16 7.80
N HIS A 64 -7.60 7.22 7.69
CA HIS A 64 -6.19 7.28 8.07
C HIS A 64 -5.99 7.87 9.48
N THR A 65 -7.06 8.38 10.10
CA THR A 65 -6.98 9.11 11.38
C THR A 65 -6.55 8.24 12.57
N ASP A 66 -6.88 6.94 12.57
CA ASP A 66 -6.60 6.02 13.68
C ASP A 66 -5.38 5.10 13.45
N MET A 67 -4.59 5.35 12.40
CA MET A 67 -3.52 4.45 11.98
C MET A 67 -2.13 5.11 12.10
N PRO A 68 -1.09 4.35 12.48
CA PRO A 68 0.26 4.88 12.57
C PRO A 68 0.78 5.30 11.18
N VAL A 69 1.44 6.45 11.11
CA VAL A 69 2.12 6.89 9.88
C VAL A 69 3.31 5.98 9.60
N CYS A 70 3.50 5.60 8.34
CA CYS A 70 4.67 4.86 7.88
C CYS A 70 5.95 5.66 8.20
N PRO A 71 6.90 5.10 8.99
CA PRO A 71 8.10 5.82 9.41
C PRO A 71 8.94 6.34 8.23
N GLU A 72 9.09 5.54 7.17
CA GLU A 72 9.80 5.94 5.95
C GLU A 72 9.10 7.11 5.23
N CYS A 73 7.77 7.09 5.13
CA CYS A 73 7.02 8.22 4.57
C CYS A 73 7.20 9.48 5.40
N GLN A 74 7.17 9.37 6.73
CA GLN A 74 7.37 10.50 7.63
C GLN A 74 8.78 11.09 7.48
N GLN A 75 9.81 10.23 7.41
CA GLN A 75 11.18 10.64 7.19
C GLN A 75 11.34 11.37 5.85
N HIS A 76 10.94 10.74 4.74
CA HIS A 76 11.07 11.33 3.41
C HIS A 76 10.31 12.65 3.28
N TYR A 77 9.15 12.78 3.92
CA TYR A 77 8.39 14.03 3.94
C TYR A 77 9.13 15.14 4.68
N ASN A 78 9.77 14.83 5.82
CA ASN A 78 10.54 15.80 6.60
C ASN A 78 11.80 16.27 5.85
N ASP A 79 12.37 15.42 4.99
CA ASP A 79 13.55 15.71 4.17
C ASP A 79 13.22 16.51 2.89
N LEU A 80 11.95 16.76 2.59
CA LEU A 80 11.57 17.56 1.42
C LEU A 80 12.01 19.03 1.57
N PRO A 81 12.50 19.65 0.49
CA PRO A 81 12.81 21.08 0.50
C PRO A 81 11.55 21.91 0.79
N ARG A 82 11.72 22.97 1.60
CA ARG A 82 10.64 23.90 1.99
C ARG A 82 10.42 25.00 0.98
#